data_AF-A0A6G3PIP5-F1
#
_entry.id   AF-A0A6G3PIP5-F1
#
_cell.length_a   1.000
_cell.length_b   1.000
_cell.length_c   1.000
_cell.angle_alpha   90.00
_cell.angle_beta   90.00
_cell.angle_gamma   90.00
#
_symmetry.space_group_name_H-M   'P 1'
#
loop_
_entity.id
_entity.type
_entity.pdbx_description
1 polymer ?
#
loop_
_entity_poly.entity_id
_entity_poly.type
_entity_poly.pdbx_seq_one_letter_code
_entity_poly.pdbx_strand_id
1 'polypeptide(L)' 'MLHMRRTEERQVTVLHLVQPVDGGVARVVTDLVRAQAGSGLRPVVACPPGGPLAREAAKAGAEVHDW' A
#
# COMPACT_ATOMS: atom_id res chain seq x y z
N MET A 1 -11.36 -34.52 11.28
CA MET A 1 -12.29 -33.38 11.33
C MET A 1 -11.60 -32.26 12.09
N LEU A 2 -11.54 -31.06 11.48
CA LEU A 2 -10.87 -29.82 11.89
C LEU A 2 -9.38 -29.88 12.24
N HIS A 3 -8.54 -29.91 11.20
CA HIS A 3 -7.23 -29.25 11.28
C HIS A 3 -7.53 -27.75 11.33
N MET A 4 -7.37 -27.12 12.50
CA MET A 4 -7.48 -25.67 12.63
C MET A 4 -6.41 -25.03 11.74
N ARG A 5 -6.80 -24.59 10.54
CA ARG A 5 -6.02 -23.66 9.75
C ARG A 5 -6.00 -22.32 10.49
N ARG A 6 -5.18 -22.20 11.54
CA ARG A 6 -4.98 -20.96 12.31
C ARG A 6 -4.47 -19.82 11.41
N THR A 7 -3.98 -20.20 10.23
CA THR A 7 -3.58 -19.41 9.08
C THR A 7 -4.31 -19.91 7.83
N GLU A 8 -5.63 -19.80 7.76
CA GLU A 8 -6.25 -19.40 6.48
C GLU A 8 -5.90 -17.90 6.31
N GLU A 9 -4.63 -17.67 5.98
CA GLU A 9 -4.02 -16.47 5.39
C GLU A 9 -4.66 -15.11 5.75
N ARG A 10 -4.46 -14.61 6.98
CA ARG A 10 -4.65 -13.16 7.20
C ARG A 10 -3.56 -12.44 6.42
N GLN A 11 -3.95 -11.94 5.25
CA GLN A 11 -3.11 -11.08 4.42
C GLN A 11 -2.60 -9.91 5.24
N VAL A 12 -1.28 -9.76 5.34
CA VAL A 12 -0.66 -8.65 6.09
C VAL A 12 -0.99 -7.33 5.38
N THR A 13 -1.52 -6.38 6.14
CA THR A 13 -1.81 -5.02 5.68
C THR A 13 -0.67 -4.08 6.07
N VAL A 14 -0.16 -3.29 5.13
CA VAL A 14 0.90 -2.30 5.38
C VAL A 14 0.38 -0.91 5.08
N LEU A 15 0.32 -0.06 6.11
CA LEU A 15 -0.07 1.35 5.96
C LEU A 15 1.17 2.24 5.80
N HIS A 16 1.24 2.95 4.68
CA HIS A 16 2.17 4.06 4.48
C HIS A 16 1.43 5.37 4.74
N LEU A 17 1.73 6.03 5.86
CA LEU A 17 1.27 7.40 6.14
C LEU A 17 2.37 8.36 5.68
N VAL A 18 2.11 9.14 4.62
CA VAL A 18 3.17 9.79 3.84
C VAL A 18 2.89 11.26 3.58
N GLN A 19 3.90 12.08 3.84
CA GLN A 19 4.12 13.41 3.27
C GLN A 19 5.65 13.55 3.09
N PRO A 20 6.19 14.07 1.97
CA PRO A 20 5.57 14.70 0.79
C PRO A 20 4.90 13.74 -0.21
N VAL A 21 4.05 14.30 -1.08
CA VAL A 21 3.20 13.58 -2.07
C VAL A 21 3.80 13.54 -3.49
N ASP A 22 5.01 14.04 -3.65
CA ASP A 22 5.74 14.11 -4.91
C ASP A 22 7.22 13.74 -4.74
N GLY A 23 8.00 13.93 -5.80
CA GLY A 23 9.45 13.74 -5.78
C GLY A 23 9.90 12.33 -5.41
N GLY A 24 11.02 12.26 -4.68
CA GLY A 24 11.66 10.99 -4.31
C GLY A 24 10.80 10.12 -3.40
N VAL A 25 10.08 10.73 -2.46
CA VAL A 25 9.20 10.00 -1.53
C VAL A 25 8.06 9.33 -2.28
N ALA A 26 7.40 10.06 -3.21
CA ALA A 26 6.35 9.47 -4.02
C ALA A 26 6.83 8.28 -4.84
N ARG A 27 8.06 8.36 -5.40
CA ARG A 27 8.68 7.24 -6.13
C ARG A 27 8.91 6.03 -5.23
N VAL A 28 9.58 6.24 -4.09
CA VAL A 28 9.90 5.14 -3.16
C VAL A 28 8.64 4.44 -2.66
N VAL A 29 7.62 5.21 -2.27
CA VAL A 29 6.36 4.63 -1.77
C VAL A 29 5.65 3.84 -2.87
N THR A 30 5.62 4.35 -4.10
CA THR A 30 5.02 3.64 -5.24
C THR A 30 5.75 2.31 -5.54
N ASP A 31 7.08 2.32 -5.47
CA ASP A 31 7.90 1.11 -5.70
C ASP A 31 7.68 0.08 -4.59
N LEU A 32 7.59 0.52 -3.33
CA LEU A 32 7.26 -0.34 -2.19
C LEU A 32 5.86 -0.95 -2.33
N VAL A 33 4.85 -0.15 -2.67
CA VAL A 33 3.48 -0.63 -2.92
C VAL A 33 3.47 -1.71 -3.98
N ARG A 34 4.16 -1.50 -5.11
CA ARG A 34 4.24 -2.47 -6.20
C ARG A 34 4.86 -3.79 -5.73
N ALA A 35 5.97 -3.73 -4.99
CA ALA A 35 6.63 -4.91 -4.46
C ALA A 35 5.75 -5.65 -3.43
N GLN A 36 5.06 -4.91 -2.57
CA GLN A 36 4.17 -5.47 -1.54
C GLN A 36 2.95 -6.16 -2.16
N ALA A 37 2.27 -5.50 -3.11
CA ALA A 37 1.16 -6.08 -3.84
C ALA A 37 1.57 -7.33 -4.62
N GLY A 38 2.72 -7.30 -5.31
CA GLY A 38 3.28 -8.46 -6.00
C GLY A 38 3.66 -9.62 -5.08
N SER A 39 3.89 -9.33 -3.79
CA SER A 39 4.19 -10.34 -2.75
C SER A 39 2.94 -10.82 -2.01
N GLY A 40 1.74 -10.42 -2.46
CA GLY A 40 0.47 -10.81 -1.85
C GLY A 40 0.15 -10.08 -0.55
N LEU A 41 0.79 -8.94 -0.25
CA LEU A 41 0.40 -8.08 0.88
C LEU A 41 -0.72 -7.12 0.47
N ARG A 42 -1.40 -6.52 1.45
CA ARG A 42 -2.39 -5.44 1.21
C ARG A 42 -1.78 -4.07 1.56
N PRO A 43 -1.21 -3.34 0.59
CA PRO A 43 -0.72 -1.99 0.83
C PRO A 43 -1.89 -0.99 0.92
N VAL A 44 -1.79 -0.06 1.86
CA VAL A 44 -2.67 1.10 2.01
C VAL A 44 -1.78 2.34 2.08
N VAL A 45 -2.15 3.41 1.36
CA VAL A 45 -1.43 4.70 1.38
C VAL A 45 -2.39 5.78 1.87
N ALA A 46 -2.02 6.48 2.92
CA ALA A 46 -2.69 7.70 3.36
C ALA A 46 -1.77 8.90 3.10
N CYS A 47 -2.22 9.84 2.27
CA CYS A 47 -1.44 11.05 1.93
C CYS A 47 -2.34 12.29 1.76
N PRO A 48 -1.82 13.52 1.94
CA PRO A 48 -2.58 14.72 1.64
C PRO A 48 -3.02 14.76 0.18
N PRO A 49 -4.11 15.48 -0.16
CA PRO A 49 -4.53 15.61 -1.55
C PRO A 49 -3.49 16.37 -2.39
N GLY A 50 -3.44 16.04 -3.68
CA GLY A 50 -2.54 16.66 -4.64
C GLY A 50 -1.27 15.87 -4.93
N GLY A 51 -0.54 16.30 -5.96
CA GLY A 51 0.65 15.59 -6.44
C GLY A 51 0.36 14.21 -7.08
N PRO A 52 1.41 13.47 -7.49
CA PRO A 52 1.27 12.19 -8.17
C PRO A 52 1.02 10.99 -7.24
N LEU A 53 1.39 11.05 -5.95
CA LEU A 53 1.47 9.86 -5.08
C LEU A 53 0.17 9.05 -5.03
N ALA A 54 -0.97 9.67 -4.72
CA ALA A 54 -2.24 8.96 -4.60
C ALA A 54 -2.59 8.15 -5.87
N ARG A 55 -2.45 8.78 -7.04
CA ARG A 55 -2.76 8.14 -8.33
C ARG A 55 -1.79 7.01 -8.66
N GLU A 56 -0.49 7.23 -8.46
CA GLU A 56 0.52 6.22 -8.82
C GLU A 56 0.54 5.04 -7.82
N ALA A 57 0.27 5.29 -6.54
CA ALA A 57 0.09 4.23 -5.53
C ALA A 57 -1.14 3.37 -5.83
N ALA A 58 -2.27 3.99 -6.19
CA ALA A 58 -3.48 3.24 -6.58
C ALA A 58 -3.21 2.34 -7.80
N LYS A 59 -2.54 2.87 -8.85
CA LYS A 59 -2.12 2.08 -10.02
C LYS A 59 -1.16 0.94 -9.65
N ALA A 60 -0.33 1.12 -8.62
CA ALA A 60 0.60 0.12 -8.14
C ALA A 60 -0.05 -0.96 -7.25
N GLY A 61 -1.33 -0.79 -6.88
CA GLY A 61 -2.12 -1.78 -6.15
C GLY A 61 -2.46 -1.40 -4.71
N ALA A 62 -2.26 -0.15 -4.29
CA ALA A 62 -2.68 0.31 -2.97
C ALA A 62 -4.16 0.74 -2.94
N GLU A 63 -4.79 0.52 -1.79
CA GLU A 63 -5.92 1.35 -1.38
C GLU A 63 -5.41 2.71 -0.91
N VAL A 64 -6.10 3.79 -1.25
CA VAL A 64 -5.64 5.16 -0.98
C VAL A 64 -6.69 5.94 -0.19
N HIS A 65 -6.24 6.68 0.82
CA HIS A 65 -7.06 7.59 1.62
C HIS A 65 -6.43 8.97 1.70
N ASP A 66 -7.27 10.01 1.71
CA ASP A 66 -6.86 11.37 2.06
C ASP A 66 -6.69 11.48 3.59
N TRP A 67 -5.74 12.31 4.05
CA TRP A 67 -5.63 12.74 5.46
C TRP A 67 -5.10 14.18 5.58
#